data_AF-A0A1J5GQ18-F1
#
_entry.id   AF-A0A1J5GQ18-F1
#
_cell.length_a   1.000
_cell.length_b   1.000
_cell.length_c   1.000
_cell.angle_alpha   90.00
_cell.angle_beta   90.00
_cell.angle_gamma   90.00
#
_symmetry.space_group_name_H-M   'P 1'
#
loop_
_entity.id
_entity.type
_entity.pdbx_description
1 polymer ?
#
loop_
_entity_poly.entity_id
_entity_poly.type
_entity_poly.pdbx_seq_one_letter_code
_entity_poly.pdbx_strand_id
1 'polypeptide(L)'
;MSDKTTGKDILSEDELFRLGGKTLNFVIVPADVKHKHIKVEDLDKPVAAISYNNYTYSLFRTSNSWIEVEKLTSRLSVAYLITVTAKGWAIWVFEY
;
A
#
# COMPACT_ATOMS: atom_id res chain seq x y z
N MET A 1 39.52 11.16 -3.58
CA MET A 1 38.06 11.41 -3.68
C MET A 1 37.35 10.09 -3.57
N SER A 2 37.04 9.68 -2.35
CA SER A 2 36.25 8.51 -2.06
C SER A 2 35.52 8.81 -0.76
N ASP A 3 34.19 8.79 -0.78
CA ASP A 3 33.48 7.90 0.11
C ASP A 3 32.06 7.65 -0.40
N LYS A 4 31.69 6.38 -0.43
CA LYS A 4 30.34 5.90 -0.69
C LYS A 4 29.59 5.98 0.63
N THR A 5 28.40 6.57 0.66
CA THR A 5 27.46 6.26 1.74
C THR A 5 26.08 6.00 1.15
N THR A 6 25.81 4.72 1.01
CA THR A 6 24.51 4.09 0.84
C THR A 6 23.59 4.55 1.98
N GLY A 7 22.76 5.57 1.73
CA GLY A 7 21.61 5.88 2.56
C GLY A 7 20.43 5.04 2.08
N LYS A 8 19.88 4.19 2.94
CA LYS A 8 18.55 3.60 2.72
C LYS A 8 17.56 4.76 2.59
N ASP A 9 16.95 4.92 1.42
CA ASP A 9 15.86 5.86 1.16
C ASP A 9 14.64 5.49 2.01
N ILE A 10 14.63 5.95 3.25
CA ILE A 10 13.40 6.08 4.03
C ILE A 10 12.89 7.47 3.70
N LEU A 11 11.97 7.55 2.75
CA LEU A 11 11.28 8.79 2.40
C LEU A 11 10.66 9.36 3.67
N SER A 12 10.93 10.64 3.94
CA SER A 12 10.37 11.34 5.09
C SER A 12 8.85 11.41 4.98
N GLU A 13 8.13 11.46 6.11
CA GLU A 13 6.67 11.62 6.12
C GLU A 13 6.25 12.82 5.27
N ASP A 14 6.98 13.92 5.36
CA ASP A 14 6.75 15.13 4.57
C ASP A 14 6.93 14.91 3.05
N GLU A 15 7.86 14.05 2.63
CA GLU A 15 8.01 13.68 1.21
C GLU A 15 6.88 12.76 0.75
N LEU A 16 6.40 11.86 1.61
CA LEU A 16 5.18 11.08 1.34
C LEU A 16 3.97 12.02 1.17
N PHE A 17 3.87 13.07 1.99
CA PHE A 17 2.82 14.08 1.87
C PHE A 17 2.96 14.92 0.59
N ARG A 18 4.18 15.30 0.19
CA ARG A 18 4.42 16.13 -1.02
C ARG A 18 4.15 15.41 -2.34
N LEU A 19 4.27 14.08 -2.37
CA LEU A 19 3.92 13.27 -3.54
C LEU A 19 2.39 13.10 -3.72
N GLY A 20 1.59 13.39 -2.70
CA GLY A 20 0.14 13.17 -2.64
C GLY A 20 -0.73 14.39 -2.98
N GLY A 21 -0.53 15.03 -4.13
CA GLY A 21 -1.45 16.06 -4.60
C GLY A 21 -2.84 15.47 -4.92
N LYS A 22 -3.84 15.71 -4.05
CA LYS A 22 -5.26 15.24 -4.11
C LYS A 22 -5.55 13.75 -3.82
N THR A 23 -4.55 12.90 -3.59
CA THR A 23 -4.69 11.44 -3.37
C THR A 23 -4.72 10.99 -1.89
N LEU A 24 -4.71 11.94 -0.96
CA LEU A 24 -4.41 11.74 0.47
C LEU A 24 -5.39 10.88 1.29
N ASN A 25 -6.59 10.57 0.81
CA ASN A 25 -7.54 9.82 1.64
C ASN A 25 -7.29 8.30 1.67
N PHE A 26 -6.43 7.77 0.79
CA PHE A 26 -6.27 6.32 0.62
C PHE A 26 -4.85 5.81 0.91
N VAL A 27 -3.85 6.69 0.98
CA VAL A 27 -2.50 6.30 1.39
C VAL A 27 -2.40 6.38 2.89
N ILE A 28 -2.16 5.25 3.55
CA ILE A 28 -2.10 5.16 5.02
C ILE A 28 -0.73 4.69 5.49
N VAL A 29 -0.32 5.16 6.67
CA VAL A 29 0.95 4.79 7.27
C VAL A 29 0.88 3.33 7.72
N PRO A 30 1.91 2.50 7.43
CA PRO A 30 1.88 1.09 7.82
C PRO A 30 1.72 0.83 9.32
N ALA A 31 2.05 1.81 10.18
CA ALA A 31 1.86 1.71 11.62
C ALA A 31 0.38 1.64 12.03
N ASP A 32 -0.53 2.15 11.19
CA ASP A 32 -1.97 2.22 11.47
C ASP A 32 -2.72 0.95 11.05
N VAL A 33 -2.02 -0.03 10.45
CA VAL A 33 -2.63 -1.26 9.95
C VAL A 33 -2.16 -2.48 10.72
N LYS A 34 -3.07 -3.45 10.89
CA LYS A 34 -2.74 -4.75 11.46
C LYS A 34 -2.68 -5.80 10.36
N HIS A 35 -1.48 -6.32 10.09
CA HIS A 35 -1.28 -7.40 9.13
C HIS A 35 -1.88 -8.71 9.65
N LYS A 36 -2.53 -9.44 8.74
CA LYS A 36 -3.10 -10.76 8.97
C LYS A 36 -3.12 -11.57 7.67
N HIS A 37 -3.57 -12.81 7.75
CA HIS A 37 -3.92 -13.61 6.59
C HIS A 37 -5.40 -13.98 6.67
N ILE A 38 -6.09 -13.95 5.55
CA ILE A 38 -7.49 -14.36 5.44
C ILE A 38 -7.62 -15.49 4.43
N LYS A 39 -8.62 -16.36 4.62
CA LYS A 39 -9.03 -17.32 3.61
C LYS A 39 -10.14 -16.69 2.78
N VAL A 40 -9.89 -16.51 1.49
CA VAL A 40 -10.90 -16.07 0.51
C VAL A 40 -11.49 -17.33 -0.11
N GLU A 41 -12.82 -17.41 -0.24
CA GLU A 41 -13.51 -18.63 -0.70
C GLU A 41 -13.01 -19.13 -2.05
N ASP A 42 -12.67 -18.21 -2.95
CA ASP A 42 -12.19 -18.50 -4.30
C ASP A 42 -10.70 -18.89 -4.39
N LEU A 43 -9.98 -18.88 -3.26
CA LEU A 43 -8.53 -19.12 -3.24
C LEU A 43 -8.16 -20.25 -2.28
N ASP A 44 -7.43 -21.23 -2.82
CA ASP A 44 -6.92 -22.38 -2.05
C ASP A 44 -5.91 -21.97 -0.96
N LYS A 45 -5.26 -20.81 -1.13
CA LYS A 45 -4.21 -20.32 -0.23
C LYS A 45 -4.66 -19.07 0.51
N PRO A 46 -4.32 -18.93 1.80
CA PRO A 46 -4.53 -17.70 2.54
C PRO A 46 -3.86 -16.51 1.85
N VAL A 47 -4.57 -15.40 1.79
CA VAL A 47 -4.12 -14.14 1.19
C VAL A 47 -3.65 -13.20 2.29
N ALA A 48 -2.58 -12.45 2.02
CA ALA A 48 -2.15 -11.37 2.90
C ALA A 48 -3.25 -10.31 2.98
N ALA A 49 -3.54 -9.82 4.18
CA ALA A 49 -4.54 -8.81 4.42
C ALA A 49 -4.10 -7.84 5.52
N ILE A 50 -4.78 -6.70 5.55
CA ILE A 50 -4.65 -5.72 6.61
C ILE A 50 -6.02 -5.47 7.25
N SER A 51 -5.99 -5.07 8.52
CA SER A 51 -7.15 -4.48 9.18
C SER A 51 -6.88 -2.99 9.40
N TYR A 52 -7.83 -2.15 8.99
CA TYR A 52 -7.77 -0.70 9.14
C TYR A 52 -9.18 -0.19 9.44
N ASN A 53 -9.35 0.63 10.49
CA ASN A 53 -10.64 1.16 10.92
C ASN A 53 -11.76 0.10 11.04
N ASN A 54 -11.45 -1.06 11.64
CA ASN A 54 -12.34 -2.23 11.78
C ASN A 54 -12.78 -2.91 10.47
N TYR A 55 -12.22 -2.50 9.34
CA TYR A 55 -12.44 -3.11 8.04
C TYR A 55 -11.27 -4.00 7.64
N THR A 56 -11.55 -4.99 6.80
CA THR A 56 -10.54 -5.91 6.26
C THR A 56 -10.26 -5.56 4.80
N TYR A 57 -8.99 -5.55 4.44
CA TYR A 57 -8.57 -5.37 3.05
C TYR A 57 -7.55 -6.45 2.68
N SER A 58 -7.72 -7.12 1.54
CA SER A 58 -6.78 -8.11 1.03
C SER A 58 -5.76 -7.48 0.08
N LEU A 59 -4.59 -8.10 -0.03
CA LEU A 59 -3.56 -7.65 -0.94
C LEU A 59 -4.00 -7.90 -2.38
N PHE A 60 -4.18 -6.81 -3.14
CA PHE A 60 -4.50 -6.88 -4.55
C PHE A 60 -3.24 -6.90 -5.42
N ARG A 61 -2.35 -5.92 -5.22
CA ARG A 61 -1.14 -5.78 -6.03
C ARG A 61 -0.08 -4.97 -5.32
N THR A 62 1.18 -5.24 -5.63
CA THR A 62 2.31 -4.39 -5.28
C THR A 62 2.91 -3.78 -6.54
N SER A 63 3.35 -2.53 -6.48
CA SER A 63 4.10 -1.89 -7.55
C SER A 63 5.19 -0.99 -6.98
N ASN A 64 6.30 -0.88 -7.69
CA ASN A 64 7.40 0.06 -7.41
C ASN A 64 7.25 1.38 -8.17
N SER A 65 6.12 1.59 -8.86
CA SER A 65 5.84 2.79 -9.65
C SER A 65 4.53 3.42 -9.23
N TRP A 66 4.58 4.66 -8.73
CA TRP A 66 3.38 5.40 -8.33
C TRP A 66 2.42 5.61 -9.50
N ILE A 67 2.95 5.89 -10.70
CA ILE A 67 2.15 6.05 -11.93
C ILE A 67 1.34 4.78 -12.22
N GLU A 68 1.92 3.60 -11.98
CA GLU A 68 1.18 2.35 -12.14
C GLU A 68 0.11 2.18 -11.06
N VAL A 69 0.42 2.53 -9.80
CA VAL A 69 -0.54 2.52 -8.70
C VAL A 69 -1.75 3.38 -9.04
N GLU A 70 -1.55 4.64 -9.45
CA GLU A 70 -2.63 5.55 -9.85
C GLU A 70 -3.45 5.01 -11.03
N LYS A 71 -2.78 4.43 -12.03
CA LYS A 71 -3.46 3.83 -13.18
C LYS A 71 -4.31 2.61 -12.80
N LEU A 72 -3.86 1.83 -11.81
CA LEU A 72 -4.63 0.68 -11.33
C LEU A 72 -5.81 1.13 -10.50
N THR A 73 -5.58 2.02 -9.53
CA THR A 73 -6.61 2.45 -8.59
C THR A 73 -7.68 3.33 -9.23
N SER A 74 -7.35 4.11 -10.25
CA SER A 74 -8.34 4.85 -11.07
C SER A 74 -9.34 3.95 -11.80
N ARG A 75 -9.04 2.66 -11.94
CA ARG A 75 -9.89 1.66 -12.61
C ARG A 75 -10.62 0.73 -11.64
N LEU A 76 -10.31 0.80 -10.34
CA LEU A 76 -10.98 -0.01 -9.33
C LEU A 76 -12.36 0.59 -9.01
N SER A 77 -13.38 -0.25 -9.04
CA SER A 77 -14.74 0.09 -8.60
C SER A 77 -14.98 -0.19 -7.11
N VAL A 78 -14.01 -0.81 -6.44
CA VAL A 78 -14.07 -1.19 -5.03
C VAL A 78 -13.27 -0.22 -4.17
N ALA A 79 -13.63 -0.11 -2.89
CA ALA A 79 -12.84 0.66 -1.94
C ALA A 79 -11.45 0.03 -1.79
N TYR A 80 -10.43 0.88 -1.68
CA TYR A 80 -9.04 0.45 -1.59
C TYR A 80 -8.25 1.32 -0.62
N LEU A 81 -7.12 0.77 -0.17
CA LEU A 81 -6.09 1.46 0.59
C LEU A 81 -4.74 1.23 -0.07
N ILE A 82 -3.80 2.15 0.14
CA ILE A 82 -2.44 2.05 -0.33
C ILE A 82 -1.52 2.19 0.87
N THR A 83 -0.56 1.28 1.03
CA THR A 83 0.49 1.40 2.05
C THR A 83 1.85 1.47 1.38
N VAL A 84 2.76 2.24 1.96
CA VAL A 84 4.17 2.22 1.57
C VAL A 84 4.81 0.92 2.06
N THR A 85 5.71 0.37 1.26
CA THR A 85 6.50 -0.83 1.54
C THR A 85 7.97 -0.55 1.21
N ALA A 86 8.89 -1.40 1.67
CA ALA A 86 10.32 -1.24 1.37
C ALA A 86 10.67 -1.29 -0.14
N LYS A 87 9.75 -1.76 -1.00
CA LYS A 87 9.97 -1.91 -2.45
C LYS A 87 9.05 -1.03 -3.30
N GLY A 88 8.30 -0.11 -2.68
CA GLY A 88 7.30 0.72 -3.36
C GLY A 88 5.98 0.74 -2.59
N TRP A 89 4.88 0.40 -3.25
CA TRP A 89 3.53 0.51 -2.71
C TRP A 89 2.77 -0.81 -2.81
N ALA A 90 1.90 -1.06 -1.85
CA ALA A 90 0.92 -2.13 -1.86
C ALA A 90 -0.49 -1.54 -1.93
N ILE A 91 -1.30 -2.08 -2.83
CA ILE A 91 -2.72 -1.77 -3.00
C ILE A 91 -3.50 -2.88 -2.31
N TRP A 92 -4.38 -2.48 -1.39
CA TRP A 92 -5.26 -3.36 -0.64
C TRP A 92 -6.70 -3.06 -1.04
N VAL A 93 -7.50 -4.09 -1.31
CA VAL A 93 -8.91 -3.96 -1.71
C VAL A 93 -9.82 -4.44 -0.59
N PHE A 94 -10.95 -3.76 -0.43
CA PHE A 94 -11.91 -4.05 0.63
C PHE A 94 -12.53 -5.44 0.48
N GLU A 95 -12.60 -6.17 1.59
CA GLU A 95 -13.24 -7.49 1.70
C GLU A 95 -14.51 -7.36 2.55
N TYR A 96 -15.62 -7.93 2.07
CA TYR A 96 -16.95 -7.86 2.69
C TYR A 96 -17.21 -9.01 3.67
#